data_AF-A0A381R879-F1
#
_entry.id   AF-A0A381R879-F1
#
_cell.length_a   1.000
_cell.length_b   1.000
_cell.length_c   1.000
_cell.angle_alpha   90.00
_cell.angle_beta   90.00
_cell.angle_gamma   90.00
#
_symmetry.space_group_name_H-M   'P 1'
#
loop_
_entity.id
_entity.type
_entity.pdbx_description
1 polymer ?
#
loop_
_entity_poly.entity_id
_entity_poly.type
_entity_poly.pdbx_seq_one_letter_code
_entity_poly.pdbx_strand_id
1 'polypeptide(L)'
;MDSLVDIVSNNVGILVILAVFMAMFSLLEKSEQVPTTEQSIENIEKLKIPWSHVSQKNNLLLLLRNDRLLFFDRALVYQRLKKYLSGSDPLPTNISLDQYSIELTAGGGHAHCLEFFPSPGAGQWWHQVSQHNGLMQTLMKKYPTEENYFFFWVDPDSFDLFREIRKSLWEKRFEVGWKPVRIESPLRYCSGDDQTRRFQPQ
;
A
#
# COMPACT_ATOMS: atom_id res chain seq x y z
N MET A 1 17.38 -32.31 4.95
CA MET A 1 17.12 -31.77 3.61
C MET A 1 16.40 -32.88 2.87
N ASP A 2 15.12 -32.74 2.52
CA ASP A 2 14.44 -33.60 1.52
C ASP A 2 12.99 -33.16 1.21
N SER A 3 12.28 -32.51 2.12
CA SER A 3 10.84 -32.21 1.88
C SER A 3 10.53 -31.14 0.81
N LEU A 4 11.46 -30.25 0.49
CA LEU A 4 11.24 -29.17 -0.50
C LEU A 4 11.48 -29.65 -1.94
N VAL A 5 12.42 -30.57 -2.12
CA VAL A 5 12.75 -31.15 -3.43
C VAL A 5 11.65 -32.12 -3.87
N ASP A 6 11.03 -32.84 -2.92
CA ASP A 6 9.89 -33.74 -3.20
C ASP A 6 8.62 -33.02 -3.67
N ILE A 7 8.41 -31.78 -3.23
CA ILE A 7 7.27 -30.96 -3.67
C ILE A 7 7.49 -30.47 -5.11
N VAL A 8 8.72 -30.11 -5.47
CA VAL A 8 9.04 -29.57 -6.81
C VAL A 8 9.18 -30.69 -7.85
N SER A 9 9.47 -31.93 -7.44
CA SER A 9 9.67 -33.06 -8.36
C SER A 9 8.43 -33.94 -8.60
N ASN A 10 7.31 -33.66 -7.94
CA ASN A 10 6.08 -34.44 -8.11
C ASN A 10 5.13 -33.74 -9.09
N ASN A 11 4.50 -34.49 -10.00
CA ASN A 11 3.55 -33.98 -11.01
C ASN A 11 2.45 -33.10 -10.39
N VAL A 12 2.10 -33.33 -9.11
CA VAL A 12 1.14 -32.54 -8.35
C VAL A 12 1.68 -31.14 -8.00
N GLY A 13 2.95 -31.01 -7.62
CA GLY A 13 3.54 -29.72 -7.24
C GLY A 13 3.74 -28.78 -8.44
N ILE A 14 4.09 -29.34 -9.60
CA ILE A 14 4.14 -28.59 -10.86
C ILE A 14 2.76 -28.07 -11.25
N LEU A 15 1.70 -28.86 -11.05
CA LEU A 15 0.32 -28.44 -11.33
C LEU A 15 -0.17 -27.33 -10.39
N VAL A 16 0.21 -27.37 -9.10
CA VAL A 16 -0.11 -26.29 -8.14
C VAL A 16 0.57 -24.98 -8.55
N ILE A 17 1.83 -25.03 -8.96
CA ILE A 17 2.57 -23.85 -9.42
C ILE A 17 1.93 -23.29 -10.71
N LEU A 18 1.59 -24.15 -11.68
CA LEU A 18 0.94 -23.72 -12.93
C LEU A 18 -0.44 -23.09 -12.70
N ALA A 19 -1.24 -23.61 -11.75
CA ALA A 19 -2.54 -23.05 -11.41
C ALA A 19 -2.43 -21.64 -10.82
N VAL A 20 -1.43 -21.40 -9.96
CA VAL A 20 -1.14 -20.08 -9.39
C VAL A 20 -0.76 -19.08 -10.48
N PHE A 21 0.04 -19.50 -11.48
CA PHE A 21 0.42 -18.64 -12.59
C PHE A 21 -0.74 -18.36 -13.56
N MET A 22 -1.55 -19.36 -13.91
CA MET A 22 -2.72 -19.18 -14.79
C MET A 22 -3.72 -18.18 -14.18
N ALA A 23 -3.95 -18.24 -12.86
CA ALA A 23 -4.80 -17.28 -12.16
C ALA A 23 -4.22 -15.86 -12.16
N MET A 24 -2.90 -15.72 -12.01
CA MET A 24 -2.20 -14.43 -12.10
C MET A 24 -2.30 -13.81 -13.50
N PHE A 25 -2.26 -14.61 -14.56
CA PHE A 25 -2.43 -14.12 -15.93
C PHE A 25 -3.88 -13.75 -16.27
N SER A 26 -4.87 -14.50 -15.77
CA SER A 26 -6.28 -14.12 -15.92
C SER A 26 -6.66 -12.79 -15.24
N LEU A 27 -5.92 -12.37 -14.21
CA LEU A 27 -6.09 -11.06 -13.58
C LEU A 27 -5.45 -9.92 -14.38
N LEU A 28 -4.52 -10.23 -15.28
CA LEU A 28 -3.84 -9.26 -16.15
C LEU A 28 -4.56 -9.06 -17.50
N GLU A 29 -5.33 -10.05 -17.96
CA GLU A 29 -6.04 -10.00 -19.26
C GLU A 29 -7.47 -9.43 -19.18
N LYS A 30 -8.00 -9.11 -18.00
CA LYS A 30 -9.37 -8.57 -17.90
C LYS A 30 -9.41 -7.06 -18.14
N SER A 31 -9.30 -6.67 -19.41
CA SER A 31 -9.66 -5.32 -19.88
C SER A 31 -11.05 -5.29 -20.54
N GLU A 32 -11.89 -4.41 -20.00
CA GLU A 32 -13.11 -3.79 -20.52
C GLU A 32 -14.38 -4.63 -20.75
N GLN A 33 -15.42 -4.26 -19.98
CA GLN A 33 -16.68 -3.73 -20.54
C GLN A 33 -17.38 -2.86 -19.49
N VAL A 34 -17.59 -1.59 -19.85
CA VAL A 34 -18.39 -0.60 -19.10
C VAL A 34 -19.86 -0.76 -19.48
N PRO A 35 -20.79 -0.85 -18.51
CA PRO A 35 -22.16 -0.42 -18.72
C PRO A 35 -22.34 0.95 -18.06
N THR A 36 -22.59 1.96 -18.90
CA THR A 36 -23.11 3.26 -18.47
C THR A 36 -24.52 3.05 -17.95
N THR A 37 -24.79 3.44 -16.69
CA THR A 37 -26.16 3.70 -16.25
C THR A 37 -26.12 4.96 -15.37
N GLU A 38 -26.61 6.05 -15.94
CA GLU A 38 -26.97 7.25 -15.20
C GLU A 38 -28.14 6.91 -14.27
N GLN A 39 -27.90 6.82 -12.96
CA GLN A 39 -28.98 6.83 -11.97
C GLN A 39 -28.63 7.74 -10.78
N SER A 40 -29.42 8.81 -10.71
CA SER A 40 -29.86 9.61 -9.56
C SER A 40 -28.85 9.97 -8.46
N ILE A 41 -28.66 11.28 -8.32
CA ILE A 41 -28.03 12.00 -7.23
C ILE A 41 -28.80 11.71 -5.92
N GLU A 42 -28.43 10.65 -5.21
CA GLU A 42 -28.66 10.60 -3.77
C GLU A 42 -27.49 11.28 -3.06
N ASN A 43 -27.82 12.14 -2.09
CA ASN A 43 -26.88 12.73 -1.16
C ASN A 43 -26.19 11.60 -0.37
N ILE A 44 -25.09 11.06 -0.92
CA ILE A 44 -24.24 10.13 -0.20
C ILE A 44 -23.62 10.94 0.95
N GLU A 45 -24.14 10.71 2.17
CA GLU A 45 -23.52 11.15 3.41
C GLU A 45 -22.01 10.94 3.29
N LYS A 46 -21.20 11.96 3.62
CA LYS A 46 -19.73 11.85 3.69
C LYS A 46 -19.41 10.50 4.32
N LEU A 47 -18.89 9.57 3.52
CA LEU A 47 -18.65 8.20 3.96
C LEU A 47 -17.61 8.27 5.07
N LYS A 48 -18.08 8.40 6.31
CA LYS A 48 -17.28 8.33 7.52
C LYS A 48 -16.97 6.86 7.65
N ILE A 49 -15.92 6.39 7.00
CA ILE A 49 -15.45 5.03 7.18
C ILE A 49 -15.00 4.93 8.66
N PRO A 50 -15.69 4.20 9.55
CA PRO A 50 -15.16 3.96 10.87
C PRO A 50 -13.81 3.25 10.74
N TRP A 51 -12.92 3.55 11.69
CA TRP A 51 -11.51 3.12 11.78
C TRP A 51 -11.24 1.62 11.56
N SER A 52 -12.28 0.79 11.52
CA SER A 52 -12.25 -0.66 11.44
C SER A 52 -12.70 -1.26 10.11
N HIS A 53 -13.09 -0.48 9.09
CA HIS A 53 -13.35 -1.09 7.79
C HIS A 53 -12.05 -1.45 7.10
N VAL A 54 -11.87 -2.75 6.91
CA VAL A 54 -10.95 -3.30 5.92
C VAL A 54 -11.46 -2.84 4.55
N SER A 55 -10.81 -1.82 3.97
CA SER A 55 -11.07 -1.45 2.58
C SER A 55 -10.47 -2.55 1.69
N GLN A 56 -11.24 -3.04 0.72
CA GLN A 56 -10.73 -4.00 -0.28
C GLN A 56 -9.82 -3.33 -1.32
N LYS A 57 -9.62 -2.01 -1.20
CA LYS A 57 -8.79 -1.19 -2.08
C LYS A 57 -7.31 -1.30 -1.73
N ASN A 58 -6.45 -1.04 -2.70
CA ASN A 58 -5.02 -0.91 -2.50
C ASN A 58 -4.71 0.35 -1.69
N ASN A 59 -3.85 0.23 -0.67
CA ASN A 59 -3.36 1.40 0.04
C ASN A 59 -2.19 2.09 -0.67
N LEU A 60 -2.29 3.41 -0.75
CA LEU A 60 -1.18 4.31 -0.95
C LEU A 60 -0.68 4.71 0.44
N LEU A 61 0.57 4.36 0.75
CA LEU A 61 1.13 4.52 2.08
C LEU A 61 1.90 5.84 2.17
N LEU A 62 1.52 6.70 3.11
CA LEU A 62 2.17 7.99 3.31
C LEU A 62 2.53 8.20 4.78
N LEU A 63 3.67 8.84 5.01
CA LEU A 63 4.02 9.43 6.30
C LEU A 63 3.87 10.93 6.20
N LEU A 64 3.15 11.52 7.15
CA LEU A 64 3.13 12.95 7.38
C LEU A 64 3.83 13.24 8.72
N ARG A 65 5.00 13.87 8.65
CA ARG A 65 5.83 14.20 9.81
C ARG A 65 6.53 15.52 9.59
N ASN A 66 6.52 16.41 10.58
CA ASN A 66 7.13 17.74 10.49
C ASN A 66 6.66 18.51 9.24
N ASP A 67 5.37 18.36 8.91
CA ASP A 67 4.67 18.92 7.74
C ASP A 67 5.28 18.54 6.38
N ARG A 68 6.03 17.45 6.38
CA ARG A 68 6.56 16.80 5.19
C ARG A 68 5.79 15.54 4.90
N LEU A 69 5.41 15.39 3.64
CA LEU A 69 4.75 14.21 3.14
C LEU A 69 5.75 13.31 2.42
N LEU A 70 5.88 12.07 2.88
CA LEU A 70 6.67 11.02 2.26
C LEU A 70 5.74 9.93 1.74
N PHE A 71 5.89 9.57 0.46
CA PHE A 71 5.17 8.45 -0.14
C PHE A 71 6.07 7.20 -0.17
N PHE A 72 5.57 6.09 0.34
CA PHE A 72 6.24 4.80 0.26
C PHE A 72 5.75 4.03 -0.97
N ASP A 73 6.52 4.10 -2.07
CA ASP A 73 6.18 3.41 -3.32
C ASP A 73 6.44 1.90 -3.19
N ARG A 74 5.38 1.17 -2.83
CA ARG A 74 5.41 -0.30 -2.72
C ARG A 74 5.73 -0.97 -4.06
N ALA A 75 5.28 -0.41 -5.19
CA ALA A 75 5.55 -0.99 -6.50
C ALA A 75 7.05 -0.93 -6.82
N LEU A 76 7.70 0.20 -6.51
CA LEU A 76 9.14 0.35 -6.63
C LEU A 76 9.89 -0.63 -5.72
N VAL A 77 9.43 -0.81 -4.47
CA VAL A 77 9.99 -1.80 -3.54
C VAL A 77 9.91 -3.21 -4.11
N TYR A 78 8.74 -3.64 -4.59
CA TYR A 78 8.57 -4.99 -5.15
C TYR A 78 9.37 -5.18 -6.44
N GLN A 79 9.49 -4.15 -7.27
CA GLN A 79 10.35 -4.20 -8.45
C GLN A 79 11.82 -4.42 -8.06
N ARG A 80 12.32 -3.75 -7.01
CA ARG A 80 13.67 -3.97 -6.48
C ARG A 80 13.85 -5.37 -5.89
N LEU A 81 12.83 -5.91 -5.24
CA LEU A 81 12.84 -7.26 -4.69
C LEU A 81 12.80 -8.35 -5.79
N LYS A 82 12.09 -8.10 -6.90
CA LYS A 82 11.92 -9.05 -8.00
C LYS A 82 13.25 -9.61 -8.52
N LYS A 83 14.31 -8.79 -8.58
CA LYS A 83 15.63 -9.25 -9.06
C LYS A 83 16.22 -10.38 -8.20
N TYR A 84 15.93 -10.40 -6.90
CA TYR A 84 16.37 -11.44 -5.98
C TYR A 84 15.48 -12.68 -6.05
N LEU A 85 14.21 -12.50 -6.42
CA LEU A 85 13.27 -13.61 -6.61
C LEU A 85 13.50 -14.38 -7.92
N SER A 86 14.11 -13.75 -8.92
CA SER A 86 14.44 -14.37 -10.21
C SER A 86 15.89 -14.87 -10.31
N GLY A 87 16.71 -14.63 -9.29
CA GLY A 87 18.12 -14.99 -9.25
C GLY A 87 18.45 -16.07 -8.22
N SER A 88 19.72 -16.47 -8.18
CA SER A 88 20.28 -17.35 -7.14
C SER A 88 20.70 -16.61 -5.86
N ASP A 89 20.58 -15.28 -5.87
CA ASP A 89 21.01 -14.44 -4.74
C ASP A 89 20.01 -14.54 -3.58
N PRO A 90 20.49 -14.55 -2.32
CA PRO A 90 19.62 -14.57 -1.16
C PRO A 90 18.78 -13.29 -1.11
N LEU A 91 17.53 -13.43 -0.64
CA LEU A 91 16.63 -12.30 -0.45
C LEU A 91 17.24 -11.30 0.54
N PRO A 92 17.37 -10.01 0.20
CA PRO A 92 17.94 -9.05 1.11
C PRO A 92 16.98 -8.79 2.27
N THR A 93 17.51 -8.77 3.49
CA THR A 93 16.74 -8.38 4.67
C THR A 93 16.49 -6.88 4.70
N ASN A 94 17.38 -6.07 4.11
CA ASN A 94 17.26 -4.62 4.03
C ASN A 94 17.46 -4.12 2.59
N ILE A 95 16.62 -3.16 2.15
CA ILE A 95 16.80 -2.44 0.88
C ILE A 95 16.76 -0.95 1.16
N SER A 96 17.80 -0.23 0.72
CA SER A 96 17.84 1.22 0.75
C SER A 96 17.26 1.82 -0.54
N LEU A 97 16.39 2.82 -0.38
CA LEU A 97 15.91 3.72 -1.42
C LEU A 97 16.34 5.16 -1.06
N ASP A 98 16.04 6.12 -1.93
CA ASP A 98 16.56 7.50 -1.81
C ASP A 98 16.13 8.20 -0.51
N GLN A 99 14.89 7.98 -0.06
CA GLN A 99 14.31 8.68 1.10
C GLN A 99 13.97 7.77 2.29
N TYR A 100 14.10 6.47 2.13
CA TYR A 100 13.83 5.50 3.18
C TYR A 100 14.53 4.18 2.88
N SER A 101 14.82 3.41 3.92
CA SER A 101 15.11 1.99 3.77
C SER A 101 13.90 1.15 4.16
N ILE A 102 13.93 -0.11 3.77
CA ILE A 102 12.94 -1.10 4.19
C ILE A 102 13.63 -2.30 4.81
N GLU A 103 12.93 -2.94 5.74
CA GLU A 103 13.22 -4.32 6.14
C GLU A 103 12.07 -5.22 5.72
N LEU A 104 12.43 -6.35 5.11
CA LEU A 104 11.48 -7.37 4.67
C LEU A 104 11.51 -8.54 5.65
N THR A 105 10.35 -8.81 6.24
CA THR A 105 10.13 -10.03 7.03
C THR A 105 9.19 -10.95 6.25
N ALA A 106 9.69 -12.11 5.84
CA ALA A 106 8.84 -13.16 5.27
C ALA A 106 8.02 -13.84 6.38
N GLY A 107 6.72 -14.02 6.15
CA GLY A 107 5.85 -14.86 6.98
C GLY A 107 5.64 -16.23 6.35
N GLY A 108 4.82 -17.07 6.99
CA GLY A 108 4.37 -18.33 6.38
C GLY A 108 3.44 -18.09 5.18
N GLY A 109 3.52 -18.93 4.15
CA GLY A 109 2.72 -18.80 2.92
C GLY A 109 3.15 -17.61 2.05
N HIS A 110 2.19 -16.82 1.56
CA HIS A 110 2.41 -15.61 0.76
C HIS A 110 2.45 -14.31 1.58
N ALA A 111 2.40 -14.42 2.91
CA ALA A 111 2.39 -13.26 3.79
C ALA A 111 3.82 -12.73 3.97
N HIS A 112 3.96 -11.41 3.93
CA HIS A 112 5.20 -10.72 4.24
C HIS A 112 4.90 -9.35 4.83
N CYS A 113 5.84 -8.82 5.59
CA CYS A 113 5.78 -7.47 6.13
C CYS A 113 6.94 -6.64 5.60
N LEU A 114 6.61 -5.41 5.22
CA LEU A 114 7.56 -4.34 4.91
C LEU A 114 7.53 -3.36 6.07
N GLU A 115 8.67 -3.17 6.71
CA GLU A 115 8.86 -2.09 7.67
C GLU A 115 9.67 -0.97 7.03
N PHE A 116 9.15 0.24 7.06
CA PHE A 116 9.74 1.42 6.44
C PHE A 116 10.50 2.25 7.46
N PHE A 117 11.72 2.66 7.10
CA PHE A 117 12.60 3.48 7.91
C PHE A 117 12.93 4.77 7.13
N PRO A 118 12.18 5.86 7.36
CA PRO A 118 12.43 7.14 6.70
C PRO A 118 13.80 7.71 7.07
N SER A 119 14.52 8.24 6.09
CA SER A 119 15.73 9.01 6.33
C SER A 119 15.39 10.32 7.09
N PRO A 120 16.33 10.88 7.87
CA PRO A 120 16.14 12.19 8.50
C PRO A 120 15.77 13.26 7.46
N GLY A 121 14.67 13.98 7.70
CA GLY A 121 14.17 15.00 6.78
C GLY A 121 13.54 14.48 5.48
N ALA A 122 13.25 13.18 5.37
CA ALA A 122 12.55 12.61 4.22
C ALA A 122 11.17 13.24 3.99
N GLY A 123 10.68 13.12 2.75
CA GLY A 123 9.43 13.74 2.31
C GLY A 123 9.60 15.17 1.81
N GLN A 124 8.50 15.70 1.29
CA GLN A 124 8.42 17.03 0.69
C GLN A 124 7.43 17.90 1.45
N TRP A 125 7.67 19.20 1.52
CA TRP A 125 6.76 20.12 2.18
C TRP A 125 5.41 20.19 1.46
N TRP A 126 4.32 20.37 2.22
CA TRP A 126 2.97 20.41 1.65
C TRP A 126 2.79 21.39 0.49
N HIS A 127 3.40 22.57 0.57
CA HIS A 127 3.32 23.58 -0.49
C HIS A 127 3.97 23.13 -1.81
N GLN A 128 4.92 22.19 -1.78
CA GLN A 128 5.53 21.60 -2.98
C GLN A 128 4.67 20.44 -3.49
N VAL A 129 4.14 19.65 -2.57
CA VAL A 129 3.34 18.45 -2.86
C VAL A 129 1.98 18.80 -3.48
N SER A 130 1.38 19.91 -3.08
CA SER A 130 0.05 20.37 -3.51
C SER A 130 0.06 21.21 -4.79
N GLN A 131 1.23 21.63 -5.27
CA GLN A 131 1.38 22.36 -6.54
C GLN A 131 0.84 21.59 -7.74
N HIS A 132 0.60 22.32 -8.83
CA HIS A 132 0.27 21.71 -10.11
C HIS A 132 1.38 20.75 -10.54
N ASN A 133 1.01 19.52 -10.94
CA ASN A 133 1.93 18.41 -11.20
C ASN A 133 2.80 17.98 -10.00
N GLY A 134 2.46 18.41 -8.78
CA GLY A 134 3.09 17.93 -7.55
C GLY A 134 2.78 16.46 -7.27
N LEU A 135 3.45 15.90 -6.26
CA LEU A 135 3.30 14.50 -5.86
C LEU A 135 1.82 14.10 -5.69
N MET A 136 1.01 14.93 -5.02
CA MET A 136 -0.39 14.59 -4.75
C MET A 136 -1.20 14.47 -6.04
N GLN A 137 -1.06 15.41 -6.97
CA GLN A 137 -1.76 15.35 -8.26
C GLN A 137 -1.30 14.15 -9.09
N THR A 138 -0.01 13.83 -9.04
CA THR A 138 0.55 12.65 -9.72
C THR A 138 -0.04 11.35 -9.16
N LEU A 139 -0.11 11.21 -7.83
CA LEU A 139 -0.70 10.04 -7.19
C LEU A 139 -2.19 9.91 -7.56
N MET A 140 -2.97 10.98 -7.45
CA MET A 140 -4.41 10.94 -7.77
C MET A 140 -4.69 10.65 -9.25
N LYS A 141 -3.79 11.03 -10.17
CA LYS A 141 -3.90 10.68 -11.59
C LYS A 141 -3.52 9.23 -11.87
N LYS A 142 -2.49 8.73 -11.18
CA LYS A 142 -1.96 7.38 -11.38
C LYS A 142 -2.84 6.30 -10.74
N TYR A 143 -3.51 6.62 -9.62
CA TYR A 143 -4.24 5.67 -8.80
C TYR A 143 -5.73 6.06 -8.72
N PRO A 144 -6.62 5.36 -9.45
CA PRO A 144 -8.06 5.65 -9.45
C PRO A 144 -8.71 5.34 -8.09
N THR A 145 -9.79 6.07 -7.76
CA THR A 145 -10.45 6.04 -6.43
C THR A 145 -11.21 4.74 -6.17
N GLU A 146 -11.59 4.01 -7.22
CA GLU A 146 -12.33 2.76 -7.18
C GLU A 146 -11.47 1.62 -6.64
N GLU A 147 -10.16 1.69 -6.87
CA GLU A 147 -9.20 0.64 -6.52
C GLU A 147 -8.21 1.06 -5.44
N ASN A 148 -8.14 2.35 -5.10
CA ASN A 148 -7.09 2.87 -4.23
C ASN A 148 -7.65 3.79 -3.13
N TYR A 149 -7.00 3.72 -1.97
CA TYR A 149 -7.23 4.65 -0.87
C TYR A 149 -5.91 5.17 -0.31
N PHE A 150 -5.94 6.34 0.31
CA PHE A 150 -4.77 6.89 0.98
C PHE A 150 -4.73 6.45 2.44
N PHE A 151 -3.59 5.94 2.90
CA PHE A 151 -3.34 5.63 4.29
C PHE A 151 -2.20 6.48 4.83
N PHE A 152 -2.45 7.21 5.91
CA PHE A 152 -1.47 8.10 6.52
C PHE A 152 -1.02 7.60 7.89
N TRP A 153 0.29 7.45 8.05
CA TRP A 153 0.93 7.58 9.35
C TRP A 153 1.09 9.07 9.64
N VAL A 154 0.50 9.55 10.74
CA VAL A 154 0.47 10.97 11.06
C VAL A 154 1.19 11.23 12.38
N ASP A 155 2.24 12.05 12.31
CA ASP A 155 2.87 12.60 13.50
C ASP A 155 1.92 13.61 14.17
N PRO A 156 1.77 13.61 15.52
CA PRO A 156 0.88 14.53 16.23
C PRO A 156 1.03 15.99 15.82
N ASP A 157 2.27 16.43 15.56
CA ASP A 157 2.56 17.83 15.23
C ASP A 157 2.05 18.23 13.83
N SER A 158 1.75 17.25 12.97
CA SER A 158 1.22 17.46 11.62
C SER A 158 -0.28 17.15 11.50
N PHE A 159 -0.99 17.02 12.62
CA PHE A 159 -2.40 16.61 12.60
C PHE A 159 -3.31 17.64 11.93
N ASP A 160 -3.09 18.94 12.14
CA ASP A 160 -3.92 19.97 11.50
C ASP A 160 -3.74 19.99 9.99
N LEU A 161 -2.49 19.88 9.52
CA LEU A 161 -2.21 19.71 8.10
C LEU A 161 -2.87 18.43 7.54
N PHE A 162 -2.80 17.31 8.27
CA PHE A 162 -3.49 16.08 7.85
C PHE A 162 -5.01 16.30 7.67
N ARG A 163 -5.66 17.08 8.55
CA ARG A 163 -7.10 17.37 8.44
C ARG A 163 -7.42 18.11 7.15
N GLU A 164 -6.58 19.05 6.74
CA GLU A 164 -6.72 19.78 5.48
C GLU A 164 -6.55 18.86 4.27
N ILE A 165 -5.48 18.05 4.27
CA ILE A 165 -5.20 17.06 3.22
C ILE A 165 -6.37 16.10 3.07
N ARG A 166 -6.85 15.53 4.18
CA ARG A 166 -7.97 14.59 4.21
C ARG A 166 -9.24 15.20 3.63
N LYS A 167 -9.54 16.46 3.96
CA LYS A 167 -10.70 17.16 3.41
C LYS A 167 -10.59 17.26 1.88
N SER A 168 -9.43 17.64 1.35
CA SER A 168 -9.21 17.73 -0.11
C SER A 168 -9.34 16.37 -0.81
N LEU A 169 -8.84 15.29 -0.21
CA LEU A 169 -8.96 13.94 -0.77
C LEU A 169 -10.41 13.44 -0.78
N TRP A 170 -11.19 13.73 0.26
CA TRP A 170 -12.62 13.42 0.30
C TRP A 170 -13.43 14.17 -0.76
N GLU A 171 -13.12 15.44 -1.01
CA GLU A 171 -13.74 16.22 -2.10
C GLU A 171 -13.48 15.58 -3.48
N LYS A 172 -12.37 14.86 -3.62
CA LYS A 172 -11.98 14.09 -4.80
C LYS A 172 -12.40 12.62 -4.74
N ARG A 173 -13.28 12.24 -3.80
CA ARG A 173 -13.86 10.90 -3.63
C ARG A 173 -12.86 9.79 -3.25
N PHE A 174 -11.67 10.13 -2.77
CA PHE A 174 -10.77 9.12 -2.20
C PHE A 174 -11.20 8.72 -0.80
N GLU A 175 -11.05 7.44 -0.49
CA GLU A 175 -11.06 6.96 0.89
C GLU A 175 -9.74 7.33 1.59
N VAL A 176 -9.81 7.66 2.87
CA VAL A 176 -8.64 8.09 3.64
C VAL A 176 -8.64 7.42 5.01
N GLY A 177 -7.68 6.52 5.22
CA GLY A 177 -7.33 5.93 6.51
C GLY A 177 -6.14 6.63 7.14
N TRP A 178 -6.01 6.54 8.46
CA TRP A 178 -4.82 7.06 9.15
C TRP A 178 -4.59 6.39 10.50
N LYS A 179 -3.37 6.51 11.02
CA LYS A 179 -3.06 6.22 12.43
C LYS A 179 -2.00 7.19 12.96
N PRO A 180 -2.09 7.59 14.24
CA PRO A 180 -1.06 8.41 14.87
C PRO A 180 0.24 7.61 15.03
N VAL A 181 1.38 8.27 14.86
CA VAL A 181 2.71 7.68 15.06
C VAL A 181 3.67 8.66 15.72
N ARG A 182 4.71 8.12 16.35
CA ARG A 182 5.89 8.85 16.82
C ARG A 182 7.12 8.41 16.04
N ILE A 183 8.28 9.00 16.34
CA ILE A 183 9.56 8.69 15.66
C ILE A 183 9.88 7.20 15.74
N GLU A 184 9.69 6.61 16.91
CA GLU A 184 9.93 5.20 17.24
C GLU A 184 8.82 4.24 16.80
N SER A 185 7.70 4.75 16.28
CA SER A 185 6.59 3.90 15.89
C SER A 185 6.91 3.12 14.61
N PRO A 186 6.63 1.81 14.58
CA PRO A 186 6.88 1.01 13.39
C PRO A 186 5.95 1.45 12.24
N LEU A 187 6.57 1.79 11.11
CA LEU A 187 5.85 2.06 9.86
C LEU A 187 5.76 0.75 9.09
N ARG A 188 4.87 -0.14 9.52
CA ARG A 188 4.79 -1.50 8.97
C ARG A 188 3.53 -1.73 8.15
N TYR A 189 3.71 -2.35 6.99
CA TYR A 189 2.66 -2.88 6.10
C TYR A 189 2.83 -4.39 5.98
N CYS A 190 1.75 -5.18 6.03
CA CYS A 190 1.81 -6.63 5.84
C CYS A 190 0.79 -7.08 4.78
N SER A 191 1.21 -7.95 3.86
CA SER A 191 0.42 -8.41 2.70
C SER A 191 -0.63 -9.48 3.00
N GLY A 192 -0.60 -10.09 4.20
CA GLY A 192 -1.45 -11.21 4.58
C GLY A 192 -2.22 -11.05 5.89
N ASP A 193 -2.13 -9.90 6.57
CA ASP A 193 -2.77 -9.67 7.88
C ASP A 193 -4.03 -8.79 7.79
N ASP A 194 -4.45 -8.38 6.58
CA ASP A 194 -5.67 -7.59 6.38
C ASP A 194 -6.97 -8.39 6.59
N GLN A 195 -6.91 -9.67 6.98
CA GLN A 195 -8.10 -10.48 7.27
C GLN A 195 -8.24 -10.99 8.71
N THR A 196 -7.25 -10.85 9.60
CA THR A 196 -7.37 -11.45 10.95
C THR A 196 -6.63 -10.69 12.05
N ARG A 197 -7.07 -9.46 12.35
CA ARG A 197 -7.13 -8.97 13.74
C ARG A 197 -8.11 -7.82 13.80
N ARG A 198 -9.28 -8.12 14.36
CA ARG A 198 -10.31 -7.15 14.75
C ARG A 198 -9.64 -5.99 15.50
N PHE A 199 -9.55 -4.83 14.88
CA PHE A 199 -9.38 -3.59 15.61
C PHE A 199 -10.67 -3.36 16.40
N GLN A 200 -10.59 -3.48 17.73
CA GLN A 200 -11.66 -3.01 18.62
C GLN A 200 -11.43 -1.52 18.88
N PRO A 201 -12.32 -0.63 18.42
CA PRO A 201 -12.28 0.77 18.82
C PRO A 201 -12.69 0.89 20.31
N GLN A 202 -11.98 1.75 21.04
CA GLN A 202 -12.48 2.35 22.29
C GLN A 202 -13.48 3.46 21.95
#